data_AF-A0A179B2I2-F1
#
_entry.id   AF-A0A179B2I2-F1
#
_cell.length_a   1.000
_cell.length_b   1.000
_cell.length_c   1.000
_cell.angle_alpha   90.00
_cell.angle_beta   90.00
_cell.angle_gamma   90.00
#
_symmetry.space_group_name_H-M   'P 1'
#
loop_
_entity.id
_entity.type
_entity.pdbx_description
1 polymer ?
#
loop_
_entity_poly.entity_id
_entity_poly.type
_entity_poly.pdbx_seq_one_letter_code
_entity_poly.pdbx_strand_id
1 'polypeptide(L)'
;MARNEDLEALGLQPGHLQLAVAEVAQMVLLAGGGITYAGAPGTHAPDLATPVLDTVRRYIETAKLERHRHNGTSVENVESLHPGRMFELTVPCTSVLTADVLKQLADAADTFASTGRIQVLDERGIAQDVTESSAWENRTAEETSMALTQIRKRLPEHCNARLVIGGKTTPRSSLNPKGYSGRLPGIVEEALYAVRAGQPLFIAGGFGGAAAVLASLLSPEAKLPIARESIAAIEANSQYKSAIDEILGSYDVSLTGLEETDRVRMMTTQRASDLAGLIVKGLANRDWGASTQSGSSGGQC
;
A
#
# COMPACT_ATOMS: atom_id res chain seq x y z
N MET A 1 2.59 -14.82 -14.15
CA MET A 1 1.98 -15.40 -12.94
C MET A 1 3.02 -15.82 -11.90
N ALA A 2 3.68 -14.90 -11.17
CA ALA A 2 4.42 -15.31 -9.96
C ALA A 2 3.41 -15.35 -8.82
N ARG A 3 3.15 -16.56 -8.32
CA ARG A 3 2.84 -16.73 -6.91
C ARG A 3 4.02 -16.12 -6.14
N ASN A 4 3.76 -15.37 -5.07
CA ASN A 4 4.82 -15.02 -4.13
C ASN A 4 5.50 -16.33 -3.75
N GLU A 5 6.81 -16.42 -4.01
CA GLU A 5 7.57 -17.67 -4.20
C GLU A 5 7.45 -18.59 -2.98
N ASP A 6 7.13 -18.01 -1.82
CA ASP A 6 7.05 -18.67 -0.52
C ASP A 6 5.62 -18.89 0.01
N LEU A 7 4.56 -18.43 -0.69
CA LEU A 7 3.19 -18.52 -0.14
C LEU A 7 2.77 -19.97 0.12
N GLU A 8 3.02 -20.87 -0.82
CA GLU A 8 2.67 -22.28 -0.65
C GLU A 8 3.47 -22.94 0.47
N ALA A 9 4.75 -22.59 0.61
CA ALA A 9 5.60 -23.06 1.70
C ALA A 9 5.10 -22.59 3.08
N LEU A 10 4.41 -21.45 3.12
CA LEU A 10 3.74 -20.90 4.29
C LEU A 10 2.31 -21.43 4.50
N GLY A 11 1.82 -22.34 3.64
CA GLY A 11 0.43 -22.82 3.66
C GLY A 11 -0.60 -21.80 3.16
N LEU A 12 -0.14 -20.71 2.55
CA LEU A 12 -0.96 -19.61 2.08
C LEU A 12 -1.28 -19.72 0.58
N GLN A 13 -2.52 -19.41 0.24
CA GLN A 13 -2.99 -19.13 -1.12
C GLN A 13 -3.02 -17.61 -1.41
N PRO A 14 -2.99 -17.20 -2.69
CA PRO A 14 -3.08 -15.78 -3.08
C PRO A 14 -4.28 -15.03 -2.49
N GLY A 15 -5.39 -15.74 -2.26
CA GLY A 15 -6.59 -15.19 -1.62
C GLY A 15 -6.36 -14.69 -0.19
N HIS A 16 -5.34 -15.16 0.53
CA HIS A 16 -5.03 -14.65 1.86
C HIS A 16 -4.48 -13.22 1.82
N LEU A 17 -3.71 -12.84 0.80
CA LEU A 17 -3.25 -11.46 0.66
C LEU A 17 -4.43 -10.55 0.31
N GLN A 18 -5.32 -11.02 -0.56
CA GLN A 18 -6.55 -10.29 -0.93
C GLN A 18 -7.44 -10.06 0.29
N LEU A 19 -7.61 -11.09 1.13
CA LEU A 19 -8.34 -10.97 2.40
C LEU A 19 -7.62 -10.02 3.36
N ALA A 20 -6.29 -10.12 3.50
CA ALA A 20 -5.52 -9.24 4.37
C ALA A 20 -5.68 -7.77 4.01
N VAL A 21 -5.52 -7.39 2.74
CA VAL A 21 -5.68 -5.98 2.33
C VAL A 21 -7.12 -5.49 2.47
N ALA A 22 -8.11 -6.36 2.23
CA ALA A 22 -9.52 -6.04 2.41
C ALA A 22 -9.86 -5.79 3.89
N GLU A 23 -9.43 -6.68 4.79
CA GLU A 23 -9.65 -6.53 6.23
C GLU A 23 -8.94 -5.29 6.80
N VAL A 24 -7.71 -5.03 6.35
CA VAL A 24 -6.99 -3.80 6.72
C VAL A 24 -7.75 -2.57 6.26
N ALA A 25 -8.20 -2.53 5.00
CA ALA A 25 -8.98 -1.41 4.48
C ALA A 25 -10.28 -1.21 5.30
N GLN A 26 -11.01 -2.29 5.57
CA GLN A 26 -12.26 -2.23 6.35
C GLN A 26 -12.03 -1.70 7.76
N MET A 27 -11.04 -2.23 8.49
CA MET A 27 -10.77 -1.84 9.87
C MET A 27 -10.26 -0.40 9.98
N VAL A 28 -9.43 0.05 9.03
CA VAL A 28 -8.97 1.44 8.97
C VAL A 28 -10.14 2.40 8.73
N LEU A 29 -11.05 2.08 7.80
CA LEU A 29 -12.25 2.88 7.54
C LEU A 29 -13.19 2.92 8.75
N LEU A 30 -13.40 1.79 9.42
CA LEU A 30 -14.21 1.72 10.65
C LEU A 30 -13.61 2.54 11.80
N ALA A 31 -12.28 2.65 11.85
CA ALA A 31 -11.57 3.47 12.82
C ALA A 31 -11.53 4.97 12.45
N GLY A 32 -12.13 5.37 11.32
CA GLY A 32 -12.14 6.77 10.86
C GLY A 32 -10.90 7.19 10.07
N GLY A 33 -10.04 6.25 9.68
CA GLY A 33 -8.86 6.49 8.84
C GLY A 33 -9.14 6.31 7.34
N GLY A 34 -8.25 6.84 6.50
CA GLY A 34 -8.28 6.63 5.06
C GLY A 34 -7.31 5.54 4.61
N ILE A 35 -7.61 4.86 3.50
CA ILE A 35 -6.71 3.88 2.87
C ILE A 35 -6.18 4.40 1.54
N THR A 36 -4.85 4.39 1.38
CA THR A 36 -4.19 4.67 0.09
C THR A 36 -3.65 3.37 -0.48
N TYR A 37 -3.94 3.09 -1.76
CA TYR A 37 -3.34 1.97 -2.48
C TYR A 37 -2.55 2.48 -3.69
N ALA A 38 -1.31 2.02 -3.82
CA ALA A 38 -0.43 2.34 -4.95
C ALA A 38 -0.40 1.15 -5.92
N GLY A 39 -0.98 1.32 -7.10
CA GLY A 39 -1.11 0.26 -8.10
C GLY A 39 -2.42 0.39 -8.89
N ALA A 40 -2.74 -0.63 -9.66
CA ALA A 40 -4.01 -0.67 -10.41
C ALA A 40 -4.62 -2.08 -10.45
N PRO A 41 -5.96 -2.18 -10.57
CA PRO A 41 -6.66 -3.43 -10.80
C PRO A 41 -6.06 -4.23 -11.97
N GLY A 42 -5.99 -5.55 -11.82
CA GLY A 42 -5.51 -6.46 -12.87
C GLY A 42 -4.02 -6.39 -13.20
N THR A 43 -3.23 -5.52 -12.55
CA THR A 43 -1.80 -5.36 -12.89
C THR A 43 -0.86 -6.35 -12.19
N HIS A 44 -1.33 -6.97 -11.11
CA HIS A 44 -0.57 -7.93 -10.32
C HIS A 44 -1.37 -9.22 -10.09
N ALA A 45 -0.64 -10.30 -9.80
CA ALA A 45 -1.22 -11.58 -9.42
C ALA A 45 -0.61 -12.00 -8.07
N PRO A 46 -1.39 -12.04 -6.97
CA PRO A 46 -2.81 -11.66 -6.90
C PRO A 46 -3.06 -10.17 -7.16
N ASP A 47 -4.26 -9.85 -7.62
CA ASP A 47 -4.76 -8.47 -7.68
C ASP A 47 -5.18 -8.05 -6.28
N LEU A 48 -4.46 -7.08 -5.71
CA LEU A 48 -4.74 -6.53 -4.38
C LEU A 48 -5.51 -5.19 -4.46
N ALA A 49 -5.58 -4.56 -5.63
CA ALA A 49 -6.30 -3.30 -5.79
C ALA A 49 -7.81 -3.53 -5.76
N THR A 50 -8.29 -4.58 -6.46
CA THR A 50 -9.72 -4.89 -6.55
C THR A 50 -10.35 -5.18 -5.17
N PRO A 51 -9.78 -6.05 -4.31
CA PRO A 51 -10.33 -6.27 -2.96
C PRO A 51 -10.42 -5.00 -2.09
N VAL A 52 -9.47 -4.08 -2.22
CA VAL A 52 -9.50 -2.78 -1.52
C VAL A 52 -10.64 -1.92 -2.05
N LEU A 53 -10.76 -1.77 -3.37
CA LEU A 53 -11.83 -1.01 -4.03
C LEU A 53 -13.22 -1.54 -3.68
N ASP A 54 -13.41 -2.86 -3.72
CA ASP A 54 -14.68 -3.51 -3.38
C ASP A 54 -15.03 -3.29 -1.91
N THR A 55 -14.03 -3.29 -1.01
CA THR A 55 -14.25 -3.02 0.41
C THR A 55 -14.66 -1.57 0.65
N VAL A 56 -13.97 -0.62 0.02
CA VAL A 56 -14.32 0.81 0.09
C VAL A 56 -15.74 1.03 -0.46
N ARG A 57 -16.08 0.42 -1.61
CA ARG A 57 -17.43 0.52 -2.19
C ARG A 57 -18.50 -0.01 -1.23
N ARG A 58 -18.32 -1.21 -0.68
CA ARG A 58 -19.26 -1.80 0.30
C ARG A 58 -19.40 -0.94 1.55
N TYR A 59 -18.31 -0.37 2.04
CA TYR A 59 -18.35 0.54 3.19
C TYR A 59 -19.21 1.78 2.89
N ILE A 60 -18.99 2.42 1.73
CA ILE A 60 -19.75 3.59 1.29
C ILE A 60 -21.24 3.26 1.11
N GLU A 61 -21.56 2.16 0.43
CA GLU A 61 -22.94 1.71 0.22
C GLU A 61 -23.66 1.46 1.56
N THR A 62 -22.99 0.77 2.48
CA THR A 62 -23.53 0.51 3.82
C THR A 62 -23.76 1.80 4.60
N ALA A 63 -22.78 2.72 4.60
CA ALA A 63 -22.89 4.00 5.28
C ALA A 63 -24.03 4.87 4.71
N LYS A 64 -24.24 4.84 3.39
CA LYS A 64 -25.38 5.52 2.74
C LYS A 64 -26.72 4.89 3.12
N LEU A 65 -26.82 3.56 3.16
CA LEU A 65 -28.05 2.85 3.56
C LEU A 65 -28.43 3.12 5.01
N GLU A 66 -27.47 3.08 5.93
CA GLU A 66 -27.72 3.37 7.34
C GLU A 66 -28.19 4.81 7.55
N ARG A 67 -27.71 5.78 6.76
CA ARG A 67 -28.24 7.15 6.76
C ARG A 67 -29.69 7.23 6.32
N HIS A 68 -30.05 6.56 5.23
CA HIS A 68 -31.43 6.54 4.77
C HIS A 68 -32.38 5.93 5.81
N ARG A 69 -31.92 4.97 6.61
CA ARG A 69 -32.69 4.39 7.73
C ARG A 69 -32.85 5.35 8.90
N HIS A 70 -31.81 6.08 9.28
CA HIS A 70 -31.81 6.93 10.47
C HIS A 70 -32.48 8.30 10.26
N ASN A 71 -32.37 8.90 9.06
CA ASN A 71 -32.87 10.27 8.84
C ASN A 71 -34.30 10.37 8.30
N GLY A 72 -34.91 9.29 7.77
CA GLY A 72 -36.11 9.45 6.95
C GLY A 72 -35.90 10.49 5.82
N THR A 73 -36.96 11.03 5.22
CA THR A 73 -36.89 12.06 4.17
C THR A 73 -36.39 13.44 4.65
N SER A 74 -35.89 13.57 5.88
CA SER A 74 -35.37 14.83 6.43
C SER A 74 -33.97 15.13 5.88
N VAL A 75 -33.86 16.26 5.17
CA VAL A 75 -32.63 16.74 4.50
C VAL A 75 -31.77 17.64 5.41
N GLU A 76 -32.19 17.87 6.65
CA GLU A 76 -31.52 18.82 7.54
C GLU A 76 -30.40 18.12 8.33
N ASN A 77 -29.16 18.54 8.05
CA ASN A 77 -27.85 18.07 8.54
C ASN A 77 -27.24 16.87 7.80
N VAL A 78 -26.54 17.18 6.70
CA VAL A 78 -25.61 16.24 6.04
C VAL A 78 -24.36 16.13 6.92
N GLU A 79 -24.37 15.25 7.92
CA GLU A 79 -23.12 14.83 8.56
C GLU A 79 -22.17 14.25 7.49
N SER A 80 -20.86 14.37 7.65
CA SER A 80 -19.90 13.75 6.71
C SER A 80 -19.95 12.22 6.84
N LEU A 81 -19.91 11.46 5.73
CA LEU A 81 -19.91 9.98 5.76
C LEU A 81 -18.70 9.43 6.53
N HIS A 82 -17.63 10.21 6.60
CA HIS A 82 -16.36 9.89 7.21
C HIS A 82 -15.63 11.20 7.56
N PRO A 83 -14.83 11.27 8.64
CA PRO A 83 -14.16 12.51 9.05
C PRO A 83 -13.14 13.06 8.04
N GLY A 84 -12.74 12.27 7.04
CA GLY A 84 -11.82 12.68 5.98
C GLY A 84 -11.97 11.85 4.72
N ARG A 85 -10.99 11.97 3.81
CA ARG A 85 -10.93 11.14 2.58
C ARG A 85 -10.83 9.66 2.95
N MET A 86 -11.78 8.86 2.49
CA MET A 86 -11.83 7.42 2.80
C MET A 86 -10.79 6.63 2.00
N PHE A 87 -10.55 7.05 0.75
CA PHE A 87 -9.75 6.28 -0.19
C PHE A 87 -8.93 7.14 -1.14
N GLU A 88 -7.69 6.72 -1.41
CA GLU A 88 -6.88 7.25 -2.50
C GLU A 88 -6.25 6.11 -3.31
N LEU A 89 -6.54 6.05 -4.62
CA LEU A 89 -5.83 5.19 -5.57
C LEU A 89 -4.78 6.01 -6.29
N THR A 90 -3.51 5.63 -6.11
CA THR A 90 -2.40 6.20 -6.89
C THR A 90 -1.95 5.18 -7.92
N VAL A 91 -2.35 5.40 -9.17
CA VAL A 91 -2.07 4.49 -10.28
C VAL A 91 -0.72 4.85 -10.90
N PRO A 92 0.28 3.95 -10.91
CA PRO A 92 1.52 4.20 -11.64
C PRO A 92 1.22 4.38 -13.13
N CYS A 93 1.82 5.36 -13.81
CA CYS A 93 1.68 5.51 -15.26
C CYS A 93 2.01 4.19 -16.00
N THR A 94 2.98 3.42 -15.49
CA THR A 94 3.38 2.10 -16.01
C THR A 94 2.27 1.05 -16.00
N SER A 95 1.18 1.28 -15.27
CA SER A 95 0.00 0.43 -15.20
C SER A 95 -1.09 0.83 -16.21
N VAL A 96 -0.97 2.00 -16.81
CA VAL A 96 -1.92 2.55 -17.78
C VAL A 96 -1.47 2.14 -19.18
N LEU A 97 -1.81 0.91 -19.60
CA LEU A 97 -1.27 0.34 -20.84
C LEU A 97 -2.05 0.73 -22.10
N THR A 98 -3.29 1.19 -21.96
CA THR A 98 -4.17 1.53 -23.08
C THR A 98 -5.12 2.68 -22.71
N ALA A 99 -5.71 3.32 -23.72
CA ALA A 99 -6.77 4.31 -23.54
C ALA A 99 -8.02 3.74 -22.83
N ASP A 100 -8.32 2.45 -23.01
CA ASP A 100 -9.44 1.80 -22.31
C ASP A 100 -9.21 1.74 -20.80
N VAL A 101 -7.96 1.51 -20.35
CA VAL A 101 -7.61 1.57 -18.93
C VAL A 101 -7.82 2.98 -18.37
N LEU A 102 -7.43 4.03 -19.11
CA LEU A 102 -7.71 5.41 -18.70
C LEU A 102 -9.20 5.68 -18.56
N LYS A 103 -10.00 5.22 -19.51
CA LYS A 103 -11.46 5.37 -19.45
C LYS A 103 -12.05 4.67 -18.21
N GLN A 104 -11.63 3.44 -17.93
CA GLN A 104 -12.07 2.72 -16.74
C GLN A 104 -11.68 3.43 -15.44
N LEU A 105 -10.48 4.01 -15.39
CA LEU A 105 -10.02 4.80 -14.25
C LEU A 105 -10.81 6.10 -14.10
N ALA A 106 -11.21 6.75 -15.20
CA ALA A 106 -12.02 7.96 -15.17
C ALA A 106 -13.45 7.66 -14.67
N ASP A 107 -14.08 6.61 -15.20
CA ASP A 107 -15.42 6.16 -14.74
C ASP A 107 -15.39 5.80 -13.24
N ALA A 108 -14.30 5.17 -12.77
CA ALA A 108 -14.10 4.88 -11.36
C ALA A 108 -13.88 6.17 -10.55
N ALA A 109 -13.09 7.13 -11.05
CA ALA A 109 -12.83 8.40 -10.38
C ALA A 109 -14.14 9.17 -10.12
N ASP A 110 -15.02 9.25 -11.13
CA ASP A 110 -16.34 9.86 -11.01
C ASP A 110 -17.21 9.16 -9.97
N THR A 111 -17.17 7.82 -9.94
CA THR A 111 -17.89 7.01 -8.95
C THR A 111 -17.46 7.33 -7.50
N PHE A 112 -16.17 7.61 -7.29
CA PHE A 112 -15.60 7.85 -5.96
C PHE A 112 -15.44 9.33 -5.59
N ALA A 113 -15.76 10.29 -6.47
CA ALA A 113 -15.45 11.72 -6.31
C ALA A 113 -15.88 12.35 -4.97
N SER A 114 -16.94 11.85 -4.34
CA SER A 114 -17.45 12.35 -3.04
C SER A 114 -16.80 11.70 -1.81
N THR A 115 -15.99 10.65 -2.00
CA THR A 115 -15.52 9.77 -0.91
C THR A 115 -14.04 9.41 -1.01
N GLY A 116 -13.44 9.55 -2.19
CA GLY A 116 -12.04 9.24 -2.43
C GLY A 116 -11.49 9.96 -3.67
N ARG A 117 -10.26 9.60 -4.03
CA ARG A 117 -9.53 10.18 -5.15
C ARG A 117 -8.83 9.08 -5.94
N ILE A 118 -8.88 9.16 -7.27
CA ILE A 118 -8.08 8.31 -8.17
C ILE A 118 -7.21 9.25 -9.00
N GLN A 119 -5.91 9.01 -9.00
CA GLN A 119 -4.92 9.80 -9.73
C GLN A 119 -3.90 8.89 -10.40
N VAL A 120 -3.30 9.36 -11.48
CA VAL A 120 -2.15 8.70 -12.11
C VAL A 120 -0.88 9.40 -11.66
N LEU A 121 0.13 8.63 -11.27
CA LEU A 121 1.48 9.13 -11.00
C LEU A 121 2.31 9.01 -12.27
N ASP A 122 2.80 10.14 -12.79
CA ASP A 122 3.65 10.18 -13.98
C ASP A 122 5.03 9.52 -13.74
N GLU A 123 5.90 9.50 -14.76
CA GLU A 123 7.23 8.89 -14.63
C GLU A 123 8.15 9.55 -13.60
N ARG A 124 7.78 10.73 -13.08
CA ARG A 124 8.48 11.46 -12.03
C ARG A 124 7.81 11.29 -10.67
N GLY A 125 6.72 10.51 -10.62
CA GLY A 125 5.90 10.30 -9.43
C GLY A 125 5.00 11.48 -9.09
N ILE A 126 4.75 12.40 -10.02
CA ILE A 126 3.84 13.54 -9.80
C ILE A 126 2.42 13.11 -10.10
N ALA A 127 1.51 13.43 -9.18
CA ALA A 127 0.09 13.13 -9.35
C ALA A 127 -0.56 14.02 -10.41
N GLN A 128 -1.23 13.38 -11.36
CA GLN A 128 -2.01 13.97 -12.43
C GLN A 128 -3.46 13.49 -12.34
N ASP A 129 -4.37 14.31 -12.86
CA ASP A 129 -5.74 13.85 -13.09
C ASP A 129 -5.76 12.72 -14.12
N VAL A 130 -6.69 11.78 -13.99
CA VAL A 130 -6.82 10.66 -14.93
C VAL A 130 -7.07 11.17 -16.35
N THR A 131 -7.82 12.27 -16.49
CA THR A 131 -8.16 12.87 -17.79
C THR A 131 -6.98 13.57 -18.47
N GLU A 132 -5.97 13.96 -17.71
CA GLU A 132 -4.73 14.60 -18.20
C GLU A 132 -3.64 13.57 -18.53
N SER A 133 -3.89 12.29 -18.22
CA SER A 133 -2.92 11.21 -18.34
C SER A 133 -2.93 10.57 -19.73
N SER A 134 -1.80 9.95 -20.09
CA SER A 134 -1.65 9.20 -21.35
C SER A 134 -1.21 7.76 -21.10
N ALA A 135 -1.47 6.89 -22.06
CA ALA A 135 -1.06 5.50 -21.97
C ALA A 135 0.47 5.36 -22.03
N TRP A 136 1.02 4.49 -21.17
CA TRP A 136 2.44 4.13 -21.10
C TRP A 136 2.84 3.15 -22.20
N GLU A 137 2.67 3.58 -23.44
CA GLU A 137 2.94 2.78 -24.62
C GLU A 137 4.38 2.95 -25.13
N ASN A 138 4.91 1.91 -25.78
CA ASN A 138 6.21 1.96 -26.47
C ASN A 138 7.39 2.34 -25.56
N ARG A 139 7.36 1.93 -24.29
CA ARG A 139 8.44 2.16 -23.31
C ARG A 139 9.26 0.90 -23.09
N THR A 140 10.55 1.08 -22.87
CA THR A 140 11.50 0.02 -22.55
C THR A 140 11.32 -0.47 -21.11
N ALA A 141 11.89 -1.64 -20.81
CA ALA A 141 11.93 -2.17 -19.44
C ALA A 141 12.75 -1.28 -18.49
N GLU A 142 13.78 -0.60 -19.00
CA GLU A 142 14.61 0.32 -18.23
C GLU A 142 13.85 1.60 -17.88
N GLU A 143 13.16 2.22 -18.84
CA GLU A 143 12.31 3.39 -18.59
C GLU A 143 11.20 3.07 -17.58
N THR A 144 10.57 1.90 -17.72
CA THR A 144 9.53 1.42 -16.79
C THR A 144 10.11 1.24 -15.39
N SER A 145 11.31 0.68 -15.25
CA SER A 145 11.99 0.54 -13.97
C SER A 145 12.34 1.89 -13.33
N MET A 146 12.80 2.84 -14.14
CA MET A 146 13.16 4.18 -13.68
C MET A 146 11.93 4.93 -13.19
N ALA A 147 10.82 4.87 -13.95
CA ALA A 147 9.54 5.45 -13.58
C ALA A 147 9.02 4.87 -12.25
N LEU A 148 9.01 3.54 -12.09
CA LEU A 148 8.61 2.89 -10.84
C LEU A 148 9.45 3.33 -9.64
N THR A 149 10.75 3.54 -9.83
CA THR A 149 11.65 4.05 -8.78
C THR A 149 11.26 5.47 -8.36
N GLN A 150 11.00 6.37 -9.33
CA GLN A 150 10.58 7.74 -9.04
C GLN A 150 9.20 7.80 -8.38
N ILE A 151 8.26 6.98 -8.85
CA ILE A 151 6.92 6.84 -8.27
C ILE A 151 7.03 6.40 -6.80
N ARG A 152 7.76 5.30 -6.52
CA ARG A 152 7.93 4.79 -5.14
C ARG A 152 8.58 5.80 -4.21
N LYS A 153 9.50 6.62 -4.72
CA LYS A 153 10.14 7.71 -3.96
C LYS A 153 9.13 8.76 -3.48
N ARG A 154 8.04 8.98 -4.23
CA ARG A 154 6.99 9.95 -3.92
C ARG A 154 5.85 9.38 -3.09
N LEU A 155 5.69 8.07 -3.04
CA LEU A 155 4.61 7.41 -2.29
C LEU A 155 4.49 7.81 -0.81
N PRO A 156 5.57 8.16 -0.07
CA PRO A 156 5.44 8.74 1.27
C PRO A 156 4.56 10.01 1.31
N GLU A 157 4.52 10.81 0.26
CA GLU A 157 3.69 12.04 0.19
C GLU A 157 2.18 11.75 0.19
N HIS A 158 1.78 10.49 -0.03
CA HIS A 158 0.38 10.07 -0.19
C HIS A 158 -0.17 9.25 1.00
N CYS A 159 0.62 9.03 2.05
CA CYS A 159 0.16 8.30 3.23
C CYS A 159 0.85 8.80 4.51
N ASN A 160 0.18 8.62 5.65
CA ASN A 160 0.76 8.96 6.96
C ASN A 160 1.52 7.79 7.59
N ALA A 161 1.27 6.57 7.11
CA ALA A 161 1.91 5.33 7.52
C ALA A 161 1.94 4.36 6.33
N ARG A 162 2.89 3.42 6.32
CA ARG A 162 3.08 2.44 5.24
C ARG A 162 2.90 1.03 5.78
N LEU A 163 2.03 0.24 5.15
CA LEU A 163 2.01 -1.21 5.28
C LEU A 163 2.77 -1.84 4.12
N VAL A 164 3.70 -2.75 4.41
CA VAL A 164 4.29 -3.66 3.42
C VAL A 164 3.86 -5.09 3.67
N ILE A 165 3.47 -5.78 2.60
CA ILE A 165 2.95 -7.16 2.64
C ILE A 165 3.40 -7.92 1.38
N GLY A 166 3.89 -9.15 1.55
CA GLY A 166 4.35 -9.98 0.44
C GLY A 166 5.55 -9.38 -0.29
N GLY A 167 5.46 -9.33 -1.62
CA GLY A 167 6.50 -8.80 -2.50
C GLY A 167 7.49 -9.84 -3.00
N LYS A 168 8.06 -9.57 -4.18
CA LYS A 168 9.05 -10.45 -4.82
C LYS A 168 10.41 -10.27 -4.15
N THR A 169 11.23 -11.31 -4.13
CA THR A 169 12.55 -11.29 -3.46
C THR A 169 13.72 -11.47 -4.43
N THR A 170 13.49 -12.10 -5.57
CA THR A 170 14.52 -12.42 -6.56
C THR A 170 14.32 -11.62 -7.87
N PRO A 171 15.42 -11.22 -8.56
CA PRO A 171 15.34 -10.39 -9.76
C PRO A 171 14.77 -11.18 -10.94
N ARG A 172 14.11 -10.46 -11.85
CA ARG A 172 13.66 -11.02 -13.11
C ARG A 172 14.84 -11.49 -13.94
N SER A 173 14.79 -12.73 -14.42
CA SER A 173 15.79 -13.32 -15.32
C SER A 173 15.12 -14.28 -16.30
N SER A 174 15.89 -14.90 -17.20
CA SER A 174 15.38 -15.97 -18.07
C SER A 174 14.88 -17.18 -17.29
N LEU A 175 15.52 -17.50 -16.15
CA LEU A 175 15.14 -18.59 -15.25
C LEU A 175 14.03 -18.19 -14.27
N ASN A 176 13.96 -16.91 -13.91
CA ASN A 176 12.85 -16.34 -13.15
C ASN A 176 12.17 -15.20 -13.92
N PRO A 177 11.33 -15.51 -14.92
CA PRO A 177 10.66 -14.48 -15.72
C PRO A 177 9.65 -13.66 -14.90
N LYS A 178 9.40 -14.01 -13.64
CA LYS A 178 8.39 -13.38 -12.81
C LYS A 178 8.97 -12.62 -11.62
N GLY A 179 10.29 -12.57 -11.48
CA GLY A 179 11.01 -11.79 -10.47
C GLY A 179 10.73 -10.29 -10.53
N TYR A 180 11.32 -9.54 -9.59
CA TYR A 180 11.17 -8.08 -9.59
C TYR A 180 11.91 -7.46 -10.78
N SER A 181 11.35 -6.37 -11.29
CA SER A 181 12.02 -5.54 -12.30
C SER A 181 12.70 -4.38 -11.59
N GLY A 182 13.89 -4.00 -12.08
CA GLY A 182 14.65 -2.88 -11.55
C GLY A 182 15.75 -3.26 -10.57
N ARG A 183 16.30 -2.24 -9.90
CA ARG A 183 17.49 -2.36 -9.05
C ARG A 183 17.20 -3.01 -7.69
N LEU A 184 15.97 -2.82 -7.20
CA LEU A 184 15.50 -3.27 -5.90
C LEU A 184 14.13 -3.96 -6.04
N PRO A 185 13.79 -4.90 -5.14
CA PRO A 185 12.41 -5.33 -5.01
C PRO A 185 11.50 -4.18 -4.56
N GLY A 186 10.29 -4.12 -5.11
CA GLY A 186 9.37 -2.99 -4.86
C GLY A 186 9.05 -2.75 -3.40
N ILE A 187 8.76 -3.82 -2.63
CA ILE A 187 8.48 -3.70 -1.18
C ILE A 187 9.70 -3.17 -0.41
N VAL A 188 10.91 -3.55 -0.79
CA VAL A 188 12.13 -3.06 -0.16
C VAL A 188 12.35 -1.60 -0.48
N GLU A 189 12.10 -1.20 -1.73
CA GLU A 189 12.21 0.19 -2.16
C GLU A 189 11.15 1.09 -1.49
N GLU A 190 9.91 0.63 -1.37
CA GLU A 190 8.85 1.34 -0.64
C GLU A 190 9.14 1.45 0.86
N ALA A 191 9.67 0.38 1.48
CA ALA A 191 10.13 0.43 2.86
C ALA A 191 11.28 1.42 3.05
N LEU A 192 12.26 1.43 2.14
CA LEU A 192 13.39 2.36 2.15
C LEU A 192 12.91 3.82 2.11
N TYR A 193 11.97 4.16 1.24
CA TYR A 193 11.45 5.53 1.17
C TYR A 193 10.57 5.89 2.35
N ALA A 194 9.84 4.93 2.94
CA ALA A 194 9.06 5.17 4.16
C ALA A 194 9.96 5.51 5.35
N VAL A 195 11.04 4.75 5.59
CA VAL A 195 11.97 5.04 6.69
C VAL A 195 12.74 6.34 6.48
N ARG A 196 13.15 6.64 5.23
CA ARG A 196 13.78 7.93 4.88
C ARG A 196 12.87 9.13 5.13
N ALA A 197 11.57 8.95 4.96
CA ALA A 197 10.57 9.98 5.23
C ALA A 197 10.16 10.04 6.72
N GLY A 198 10.73 9.23 7.60
CA GLY A 198 10.37 9.18 9.02
C GLY A 198 8.93 8.71 9.25
N GLN A 199 8.41 7.85 8.38
CA GLN A 199 7.03 7.35 8.48
C GLN A 199 6.95 6.06 9.29
N PRO A 200 5.84 5.83 10.00
CA PRO A 200 5.51 4.51 10.54
C PRO A 200 5.53 3.45 9.43
N LEU A 201 6.38 2.44 9.61
CA LEU A 201 6.45 1.30 8.71
C LEU A 201 5.98 0.03 9.42
N PHE A 202 4.86 -0.47 8.94
CA PHE A 202 4.18 -1.68 9.37
C PHE A 202 4.54 -2.83 8.43
N ILE A 203 5.05 -3.94 8.98
CA ILE A 203 5.62 -5.05 8.18
C ILE A 203 4.82 -6.32 8.43
N ALA A 204 4.10 -6.80 7.41
CA ALA A 204 3.30 -8.03 7.47
C ALA A 204 4.11 -9.23 6.93
N GLY A 205 5.14 -9.63 7.68
CA GLY A 205 6.06 -10.69 7.27
C GLY A 205 5.43 -12.09 7.19
N GLY A 206 4.38 -12.37 7.97
CA GLY A 206 3.70 -13.68 7.95
C GLY A 206 3.12 -14.06 6.58
N PHE A 207 2.91 -13.08 5.69
CA PHE A 207 2.44 -13.28 4.32
C PHE A 207 3.56 -13.53 3.30
N GLY A 208 4.80 -13.73 3.75
CA GLY A 208 5.93 -14.15 2.92
C GLY A 208 6.60 -13.03 2.12
N GLY A 209 7.48 -13.43 1.21
CA GLY A 209 8.11 -12.52 0.25
C GLY A 209 9.10 -11.52 0.86
N ALA A 210 9.27 -10.38 0.21
CA ALA A 210 10.17 -9.32 0.68
C ALA A 210 9.80 -8.75 2.06
N ALA A 211 8.50 -8.72 2.40
CA ALA A 211 8.06 -8.34 3.74
C ALA A 211 8.54 -9.33 4.81
N ALA A 212 8.54 -10.64 4.51
CA ALA A 212 9.09 -11.65 5.42
C ALA A 212 10.60 -11.50 5.60
N VAL A 213 11.32 -11.21 4.51
CA VAL A 213 12.77 -10.94 4.57
C VAL A 213 13.05 -9.76 5.50
N LEU A 214 12.35 -8.64 5.34
CA LEU A 214 12.50 -7.48 6.22
C LEU A 214 12.15 -7.81 7.68
N ALA A 215 11.04 -8.50 7.92
CA ALA A 215 10.62 -8.92 9.25
C ALA A 215 11.68 -9.80 9.95
N SER A 216 12.22 -10.80 9.25
CA SER A 216 13.25 -11.69 9.80
C SER A 216 14.57 -10.99 10.12
N LEU A 217 14.91 -9.94 9.37
CA LEU A 217 16.13 -9.17 9.61
C LEU A 217 15.97 -8.13 10.72
N LEU A 218 14.77 -7.59 10.90
CA LEU A 218 14.44 -6.61 11.95
C LEU A 218 14.14 -7.27 13.31
N SER A 219 13.58 -8.48 13.32
CA SER A 219 13.25 -9.22 14.53
C SER A 219 13.70 -10.68 14.40
N PRO A 220 14.80 -11.07 15.05
CA PRO A 220 15.24 -12.46 15.14
C PRO A 220 14.17 -13.41 15.72
N GLU A 221 13.24 -12.88 16.53
CA GLU A 221 12.13 -13.60 17.15
C GLU A 221 11.07 -14.03 16.14
N ALA A 222 10.96 -13.35 14.99
CA ALA A 222 9.93 -13.61 13.98
C ALA A 222 10.01 -15.03 13.39
N LYS A 223 11.23 -15.63 13.34
CA LYS A 223 11.49 -17.01 12.88
C LYS A 223 10.73 -17.41 11.61
N LEU A 224 10.57 -16.47 10.66
CA LEU A 224 9.86 -16.73 9.41
C LEU A 224 10.72 -17.58 8.47
N PRO A 225 10.12 -18.52 7.71
CA PRO A 225 10.85 -19.26 6.70
C PRO A 225 11.18 -18.33 5.52
N ILE A 226 12.48 -18.17 5.24
CA ILE A 226 12.99 -17.37 4.13
C ILE A 226 13.71 -18.30 3.15
N ALA A 227 13.35 -18.24 1.87
CA ALA A 227 14.03 -19.00 0.82
C ALA A 227 15.52 -18.61 0.72
N ARG A 228 16.38 -19.59 0.43
CA ARG A 228 17.84 -19.37 0.32
C ARG A 228 18.17 -18.44 -0.84
N GLU A 229 17.38 -18.51 -1.90
CA GLU A 229 17.47 -17.69 -3.10
C GLU A 229 17.22 -16.21 -2.78
N SER A 230 16.33 -15.91 -1.82
CA SER A 230 16.08 -14.55 -1.34
C SER A 230 17.31 -13.96 -0.65
N ILE A 231 18.01 -14.75 0.17
CA ILE A 231 19.26 -14.34 0.82
C ILE A 231 20.37 -14.16 -0.21
N ALA A 232 20.54 -15.12 -1.12
CA ALA A 232 21.52 -15.04 -2.19
C ALA A 232 21.29 -13.82 -3.10
N ALA A 233 20.05 -13.44 -3.36
CA ALA A 233 19.71 -12.25 -4.13
C ALA A 233 20.13 -10.93 -3.44
N ILE A 234 20.09 -10.87 -2.10
CA ILE A 234 20.61 -9.74 -1.34
C ILE A 234 22.13 -9.68 -1.45
N GLU A 235 22.80 -10.80 -1.22
CA GLU A 235 24.26 -10.88 -1.24
C GLU A 235 24.86 -10.56 -2.62
N ALA A 236 24.19 -10.99 -3.69
CA ALA A 236 24.62 -10.78 -5.07
C ALA A 236 24.42 -9.33 -5.58
N ASN A 237 23.62 -8.50 -4.88
CA ASN A 237 23.31 -7.15 -5.30
C ASN A 237 23.67 -6.14 -4.21
N SER A 238 24.78 -5.42 -4.40
CA SER A 238 25.29 -4.44 -3.44
C SER A 238 24.32 -3.31 -3.11
N GLN A 239 23.45 -2.93 -4.05
CA GLN A 239 22.43 -1.91 -3.81
C GLN A 239 21.26 -2.46 -3.01
N TYR A 240 20.89 -3.72 -3.25
CA TYR A 240 19.88 -4.40 -2.44
C TYR A 240 20.37 -4.55 -1.01
N LYS A 241 21.61 -5.01 -0.81
CA LYS A 241 22.24 -5.06 0.50
C LYS A 241 22.28 -3.69 1.19
N SER A 242 22.74 -2.66 0.49
CA SER A 242 22.80 -1.28 1.02
C SER A 242 21.42 -0.75 1.42
N ALA A 243 20.39 -1.00 0.62
CA ALA A 243 19.01 -0.62 0.95
C ALA A 243 18.51 -1.33 2.21
N ILE A 244 18.81 -2.62 2.37
CA ILE A 244 18.48 -3.38 3.59
C ILE A 244 19.23 -2.78 4.79
N ASP A 245 20.53 -2.58 4.70
CA ASP A 245 21.34 -2.03 5.79
C ASP A 245 20.81 -0.65 6.23
N GLU A 246 20.42 0.20 5.28
CA GLU A 246 19.81 1.51 5.57
C GLU A 246 18.45 1.39 6.25
N ILE A 247 17.60 0.46 5.81
CA ILE A 247 16.31 0.19 6.47
C ILE A 247 16.54 -0.26 7.91
N LEU A 248 17.44 -1.23 8.14
CA LEU A 248 17.73 -1.74 9.48
C LEU A 248 18.29 -0.65 10.40
N GLY A 249 19.12 0.24 9.87
CA GLY A 249 19.69 1.36 10.63
C GLY A 249 18.71 2.51 10.91
N SER A 250 17.66 2.66 10.11
CA SER A 250 16.73 3.79 10.16
C SER A 250 15.31 3.43 10.62
N TYR A 251 15.02 2.14 10.83
CA TYR A 251 13.71 1.68 11.27
C TYR A 251 13.43 2.08 12.71
N ASP A 252 12.60 3.11 12.89
CA ASP A 252 12.17 3.56 14.21
C ASP A 252 10.88 2.84 14.64
N VAL A 253 11.05 1.84 15.51
CA VAL A 253 9.95 1.04 16.08
C VAL A 253 8.95 1.89 16.86
N SER A 254 9.38 3.01 17.47
CA SER A 254 8.50 3.88 18.26
C SER A 254 7.44 4.53 17.39
N LEU A 255 7.73 4.69 16.09
CA LEU A 255 6.77 5.24 15.15
C LEU A 255 5.58 4.31 14.89
N THR A 256 5.66 3.02 15.20
CA THR A 256 4.52 2.12 14.94
C THR A 256 3.39 2.26 15.97
N GLY A 257 3.65 2.85 17.16
CA GLY A 257 2.68 2.88 18.26
C GLY A 257 2.37 1.50 18.87
N LEU A 258 3.11 0.47 18.45
CA LEU A 258 2.95 -0.91 18.92
C LEU A 258 4.02 -1.25 19.96
N GLU A 259 3.64 -2.03 20.96
CA GLU A 259 4.60 -2.64 21.90
C GLU A 259 5.35 -3.80 21.24
N GLU A 260 6.46 -4.25 21.85
CA GLU A 260 7.32 -5.30 21.28
C GLU A 260 6.55 -6.57 20.92
N THR A 261 5.69 -7.07 21.82
CA THR A 261 4.90 -8.29 21.58
C THR A 261 3.94 -8.12 20.40
N ASP A 262 3.37 -6.93 20.23
CA ASP A 262 2.48 -6.61 19.13
C ASP A 262 3.23 -6.45 17.81
N ARG A 263 4.43 -5.86 17.83
CA ARG A 263 5.29 -5.76 16.64
C ARG A 263 5.71 -7.13 16.15
N VAL A 264 6.16 -8.02 17.04
CA VAL A 264 6.51 -9.40 16.68
C VAL A 264 5.28 -10.15 16.15
N ARG A 265 4.12 -10.00 16.81
CA ARG A 265 2.87 -10.60 16.32
C ARG A 265 2.47 -10.06 14.94
N MET A 266 2.63 -8.78 14.70
CA MET A 266 2.36 -8.16 13.41
C MET A 266 3.27 -8.72 12.31
N MET A 267 4.55 -8.84 12.60
CA MET A 267 5.55 -9.38 11.68
C MET A 267 5.30 -10.86 11.37
N THR A 268 4.69 -11.62 12.28
CA THR A 268 4.55 -13.08 12.13
C THR A 268 3.15 -13.57 11.76
N THR A 269 2.11 -12.78 12.01
CA THR A 269 0.74 -13.25 11.83
C THR A 269 0.38 -13.49 10.36
N GLN A 270 -0.34 -14.57 10.14
CA GLN A 270 -1.00 -14.91 8.87
C GLN A 270 -2.50 -14.61 8.90
N ARG A 271 -3.00 -14.04 10.01
CA ARG A 271 -4.41 -13.74 10.21
C ARG A 271 -4.67 -12.30 9.80
N ALA A 272 -5.53 -12.13 8.80
CA ALA A 272 -5.93 -10.82 8.30
C ALA A 272 -6.52 -9.92 9.41
N SER A 273 -7.33 -10.48 10.30
CA SER A 273 -7.93 -9.75 11.44
C SER A 273 -6.91 -9.27 12.46
N ASP A 274 -5.89 -10.09 12.79
CA ASP A 274 -4.81 -9.69 13.67
C ASP A 274 -4.01 -8.54 13.04
N LEU A 275 -3.66 -8.67 11.76
CA LEU A 275 -2.93 -7.63 11.04
C LEU A 275 -3.70 -6.30 11.06
N ALA A 276 -4.98 -6.34 10.71
CA ALA A 276 -5.84 -5.16 10.67
C ALA A 276 -6.02 -4.52 12.05
N GLY A 277 -6.24 -5.33 13.09
CA GLY A 277 -6.36 -4.86 14.47
C GLY A 277 -5.07 -4.23 15.00
N LEU A 278 -3.91 -4.81 14.69
CA LEU A 278 -2.60 -4.27 15.08
C LEU A 278 -2.30 -2.95 14.37
N ILE A 279 -2.64 -2.81 13.09
CA ILE A 279 -2.50 -1.53 12.38
C ILE A 279 -3.33 -0.45 13.05
N VAL A 280 -4.62 -0.71 13.30
CA VAL A 280 -5.50 0.26 13.97
C VAL A 280 -5.00 0.60 15.37
N LYS A 281 -4.58 -0.41 16.16
CA LYS A 281 -3.99 -0.20 17.49
C LYS A 281 -2.76 0.72 17.42
N GLY A 282 -1.84 0.44 16.49
CA GLY A 282 -0.64 1.24 16.30
C GLY A 282 -0.94 2.68 15.89
N LEU A 283 -1.85 2.87 14.92
CA LEU A 283 -2.26 4.20 14.46
C LEU A 283 -3.00 4.99 15.55
N ALA A 284 -3.82 4.33 16.38
CA ALA A 284 -4.59 4.98 17.44
C ALA A 284 -3.72 5.39 18.65
N ASN A 285 -2.65 4.64 18.92
CA ASN A 285 -1.70 4.94 20.01
C ASN A 285 -0.69 6.04 19.65
N ARG A 286 -0.75 6.59 18.43
CA ARG A 286 0.16 7.65 17.98
C ARG A 286 -0.41 9.02 18.29
N ASP A 287 0.44 9.87 18.86
CA ASP A 287 0.25 11.30 18.81
C ASP A 287 0.57 11.80 17.39
N TRP A 288 -0.48 12.08 16.62
CA TRP A 288 -0.33 12.54 15.24
C TRP A 288 0.22 13.96 15.10
N GLY A 289 0.39 14.69 16.21
CA GLY A 289 0.70 16.12 16.19
C GLY A 289 -0.45 16.93 15.58
N ALA A 290 -0.80 18.06 16.18
CA ALA A 290 -1.82 18.94 15.60
C ALA A 290 -1.27 19.62 14.32
N SER A 291 -1.46 19.01 13.14
CA SER A 291 -1.14 19.63 11.87
C SER A 291 -2.06 19.14 10.75
N THR A 292 -3.20 19.82 10.58
CA THR A 292 -3.64 20.50 9.34
C THR A 292 -5.05 21.07 9.55
N GLN A 293 -5.14 22.23 10.21
CA GLN A 293 -6.15 23.25 9.89
C GLN A 293 -5.39 24.54 9.59
N SER A 294 -5.07 24.76 8.32
CA SER A 294 -4.69 26.08 7.81
C SER A 294 -5.19 26.21 6.38
N GLY A 295 -6.50 26.36 6.28
CA GLY A 295 -7.18 26.91 5.11
C GLY A 295 -8.11 28.02 5.60
N SER A 296 -7.57 29.00 6.32
CA SER A 296 -8.35 30.20 6.67
C SER A 296 -8.57 31.01 5.41
N SER A 297 -9.83 31.11 5.04
CA SER A 297 -10.42 32.19 4.25
C SER A 297 -9.77 33.55 4.58
N GLY A 298 -9.21 34.20 3.56
CA GLY A 298 -8.78 35.59 3.61
C GLY A 298 -9.23 36.29 2.34
N GLY A 299 -10.54 36.52 2.22
CA GLY A 299 -11.13 37.43 1.25
C GLY A 299 -11.76 38.62 1.99
N GLN A 300 -11.67 39.80 1.36
CA GLN A 300 -12.14 41.14 1.78
C GLN A 300 -11.12 41.90 2.64
N CYS A 301 -10.70 43.13 2.31
CA CYS A 301 -11.32 44.19 1.51
C CYS A 301 -10.55 44.58 0.25
#